data_AF-E3BPB9-F1
#
_entry.id   AF-E3BPB9-F1
#
_cell.length_a   1.000
_cell.length_b   1.000
_cell.length_c   1.000
_cell.angle_alpha   90.00
_cell.angle_beta   90.00
_cell.angle_gamma   90.00
#
_symmetry.space_group_name_H-M   'P 1'
#
loop_
_entity.id
_entity.type
_entity.pdbx_description
1 polymer ?
#
loop_
_entity_poly.entity_id
_entity_poly.type
_entity_poly.pdbx_seq_one_letter_code
_entity_poly.pdbx_strand_id
1 'polypeptide(L)'
;MKTLQSLGWSTLLLATSAAAQDTVKCLDKPINTTFNHQGNTYLVVDNESIKDQAQLDKLEQGQIRFCTSHVTNMYELFNWREHFNADISDWDTSKVKSMWRMFNNARAFNQPIGNWDTSKVEDMMSMFSRASSFNQPLGNWDTSKVRDMERMFNGAINFNQPIGDWDTSSVEDMSLMFEDATAFNQPIGNWNTSKVEDMSFMFQFASTFNQPIGDWDTSNVGSNTDGWYPKGMAAMFKGATSFNQPIGNWDTSKIENMWAMFAGATSFNQPIGNWDTSKVETMASMFADATAFNQPIGNWNISAVRRIGDMFLGANSFNQDVRQFEGKWQLQGNTITCNDSPIGATFNHQGDTYLVVNNASIEDQAQLDKLEQGQIRFCTSHVTNMYGLFLGREHFNADISDWDTSKAENMRSMFAGAASFNQPIGDWDTSNVTRMNGMFSGAKAFNQPIGNWDTSNVTRMNSMFSGAKAFNQPIGNWDTSNVTRMNSMFRGAKAFNQPIGEWGTSKVENMRAMFEGAKAFNQNIDNWDVWFVKDMRSMFASASSFNQPITGWAAPMVTDMSYMFYHAKSFNQDISTWMVEDLESVEGMFQGASAFDQDLSDLAIVDRVTNYRDFATGSPLGQDLHHWPQFQ
;
A
#
# COMPACT_ATOMS: atom_id res chain seq x y z
N MET A 1 25.29 12.36 -59.97
CA MET A 1 24.71 11.56 -61.07
C MET A 1 24.02 10.35 -60.44
N LYS A 2 22.68 10.30 -60.56
CA LYS A 2 21.77 9.13 -60.52
C LYS A 2 21.78 8.22 -59.27
N THR A 3 20.67 7.91 -58.59
CA THR A 3 19.24 7.99 -58.98
C THR A 3 18.31 7.86 -57.78
N LEU A 4 17.19 8.58 -57.84
CA LEU A 4 15.96 8.39 -57.08
C LEU A 4 15.46 6.94 -57.13
N GLN A 5 14.93 6.44 -56.02
CA GLN A 5 13.69 5.64 -55.96
C GLN A 5 12.94 5.97 -54.66
N SER A 6 12.05 6.96 -54.75
CA SER A 6 10.83 7.06 -53.96
C SER A 6 9.65 6.64 -54.84
N LEU A 7 8.51 6.32 -54.22
CA LEU A 7 7.24 5.74 -54.70
C LEU A 7 7.13 4.27 -54.27
N GLY A 8 6.09 3.83 -53.55
CA GLY A 8 4.86 4.46 -53.14
C GLY A 8 3.82 3.36 -52.92
N TRP A 9 3.13 3.37 -51.79
CA TRP A 9 1.83 2.69 -51.66
C TRP A 9 0.86 3.72 -51.08
N SER A 10 0.22 4.41 -52.01
CA SER A 10 -1.03 5.13 -51.85
C SER A 10 -2.16 4.13 -51.66
N THR A 11 -2.68 4.02 -50.44
CA THR A 11 -4.03 3.49 -50.20
C THR A 11 -5.01 4.64 -50.18
N LEU A 12 -5.75 4.69 -51.28
CA LEU A 12 -7.03 5.33 -51.51
C LEU A 12 -7.91 5.33 -50.24
N LEU A 13 -7.96 6.45 -49.51
CA LEU A 13 -9.17 6.83 -48.77
C LEU A 13 -9.85 7.92 -49.59
N LEU A 14 -11.13 7.71 -49.86
CA LEU A 14 -12.05 8.70 -50.39
C LEU A 14 -12.03 9.95 -49.50
N ALA A 15 -11.16 10.89 -49.83
CA ALA A 15 -11.35 12.28 -49.45
C ALA A 15 -12.58 12.75 -50.23
N THR A 16 -13.76 12.61 -49.62
CA THR A 16 -14.85 13.52 -49.93
C THR A 16 -14.32 14.91 -49.64
N SER A 17 -14.06 15.66 -50.71
CA SER A 17 -13.65 17.06 -50.68
C SER A 17 -14.63 17.84 -49.80
N ALA A 18 -14.24 18.14 -48.57
CA ALA A 18 -14.70 19.36 -47.93
C ALA A 18 -14.10 20.48 -48.80
N ALA A 19 -14.94 21.13 -49.60
CA ALA A 19 -14.54 22.35 -50.30
C ALA A 19 -13.92 23.27 -49.24
N ALA A 20 -12.67 23.66 -49.43
CA ALA A 20 -12.07 24.72 -48.62
C ALA A 20 -12.92 25.96 -48.84
N GLN A 21 -13.74 26.31 -47.84
CA GLN A 21 -14.51 27.53 -47.85
C GLN A 21 -13.50 28.67 -47.69
N ASP A 22 -13.44 29.58 -48.66
CA ASP A 22 -12.48 30.69 -48.66
C ASP A 22 -12.67 31.55 -47.40
N THR A 23 -11.58 31.82 -46.68
CA THR A 23 -11.56 32.75 -45.55
C THR A 23 -12.06 34.13 -45.98
N VAL A 24 -13.02 34.71 -45.27
CA VAL A 24 -13.59 36.02 -45.58
C VAL A 24 -12.81 37.13 -44.87
N LYS A 25 -12.26 38.07 -45.66
CA LYS A 25 -11.47 39.21 -45.16
C LYS A 25 -12.19 40.55 -45.29
N CYS A 26 -11.99 41.43 -44.31
CA CYS A 26 -12.66 42.75 -44.25
C CYS A 26 -11.80 43.85 -43.58
N LEU A 27 -10.47 43.79 -43.71
CA LEU A 27 -9.57 44.81 -43.15
C LEU A 27 -9.84 46.22 -43.72
N ASP A 28 -10.41 46.29 -44.92
CA ASP A 28 -10.82 47.50 -45.63
C ASP A 28 -12.16 48.08 -45.13
N LYS A 29 -12.89 47.37 -44.27
CA LYS A 29 -14.25 47.72 -43.85
C LYS A 29 -14.29 48.22 -42.41
N PRO A 30 -15.12 49.24 -42.11
CA PRO A 30 -15.29 49.71 -40.73
C PRO A 30 -15.96 48.67 -39.84
N ILE A 31 -15.55 48.61 -38.58
CA ILE A 31 -16.16 47.76 -37.53
C ILE A 31 -17.64 48.13 -37.35
N ASN A 32 -18.48 47.15 -37.02
CA ASN A 32 -19.94 47.26 -36.85
C ASN A 32 -20.72 47.62 -38.13
N THR A 33 -20.11 47.48 -39.30
CA THR A 33 -20.81 47.57 -40.60
C THR A 33 -21.13 46.18 -41.14
N THR A 34 -22.17 46.10 -41.97
CA THR A 34 -22.52 44.86 -42.67
C THR A 34 -22.20 44.92 -44.17
N PHE A 35 -21.87 43.78 -44.76
CA PHE A 35 -21.68 43.64 -46.19
C PHE A 35 -22.12 42.25 -46.67
N ASN A 36 -22.46 42.13 -47.95
CA ASN A 36 -22.87 40.85 -48.54
C ASN A 36 -21.68 40.17 -49.22
N HIS A 37 -21.49 38.88 -48.97
CA HIS A 37 -20.48 38.06 -49.64
C HIS A 37 -21.04 36.65 -49.87
N GLN A 38 -20.96 36.16 -51.11
CA GLN A 38 -21.44 34.83 -51.51
C GLN A 38 -22.87 34.48 -51.01
N GLY A 39 -23.77 35.46 -50.98
CA GLY A 39 -25.17 35.28 -50.56
C GLY A 39 -25.43 35.37 -49.05
N ASN A 40 -24.39 35.57 -48.23
CA ASN A 40 -24.51 35.76 -46.79
C ASN A 40 -24.27 37.23 -46.39
N THR A 41 -24.95 37.68 -45.34
CA THR A 41 -24.70 38.98 -44.70
C THR A 41 -23.62 38.81 -43.64
N TYR A 42 -22.50 39.53 -43.77
CA TYR A 42 -21.39 39.54 -42.82
C TYR A 42 -21.40 40.80 -41.97
N LEU A 43 -21.23 40.67 -40.66
CA LEU A 43 -20.91 41.75 -39.72
C LEU A 43 -19.40 41.84 -39.53
N VAL A 44 -18.82 43.03 -39.72
CA VAL A 44 -17.41 43.29 -39.40
C VAL A 44 -17.27 43.45 -37.89
N VAL A 45 -16.53 42.55 -37.25
CA VAL A 45 -16.38 42.51 -35.79
C VAL A 45 -14.94 42.74 -35.34
N ASP A 46 -14.76 43.26 -34.14
CA ASP A 46 -13.50 43.36 -33.41
C ASP A 46 -13.55 42.53 -32.11
N ASN A 47 -12.56 42.68 -31.23
CA ASN A 47 -12.49 41.93 -29.97
C ASN A 47 -13.69 42.19 -29.02
N GLU A 48 -14.35 43.34 -29.16
CA GLU A 48 -15.48 43.74 -28.31
C GLU A 48 -16.80 43.32 -28.95
N SER A 49 -17.04 43.71 -30.21
CA SER A 49 -18.32 43.48 -30.87
C SER A 49 -18.58 42.02 -31.22
N ILE A 50 -17.54 41.19 -31.35
CA ILE A 50 -17.69 39.75 -31.55
C ILE A 50 -18.40 39.05 -30.37
N LYS A 51 -18.33 39.62 -29.16
CA LYS A 51 -18.92 39.04 -27.93
C LYS A 51 -20.35 39.50 -27.64
N ASP A 52 -20.91 40.37 -28.50
CA ASP A 52 -22.29 40.81 -28.34
C ASP A 52 -23.24 39.61 -28.41
N GLN A 53 -23.97 39.37 -27.33
CA GLN A 53 -24.81 38.19 -27.18
C GLN A 53 -25.91 38.13 -28.24
N ALA A 54 -26.50 39.26 -28.61
CA ALA A 54 -27.55 39.29 -29.62
C ALA A 54 -26.99 38.99 -31.02
N GLN A 55 -25.75 39.40 -31.34
CA GLN A 55 -25.10 39.01 -32.58
C GLN A 55 -24.70 37.53 -32.59
N LEU A 56 -24.21 36.99 -31.47
CA LEU A 56 -23.89 35.57 -31.34
C LEU A 56 -25.15 34.69 -31.50
N ASP A 57 -26.29 35.11 -30.94
CA ASP A 57 -27.55 34.40 -31.11
C ASP A 57 -28.04 34.44 -32.57
N LYS A 58 -27.81 35.55 -33.28
CA LYS A 58 -28.08 35.64 -34.72
C LYS A 58 -27.16 34.76 -35.55
N LEU A 59 -25.89 34.65 -35.18
CA LEU A 59 -24.93 33.74 -35.80
C LEU A 59 -25.40 32.30 -35.63
N GLU A 60 -25.80 31.92 -34.42
CA GLU A 60 -26.36 30.59 -34.12
C GLU A 60 -27.62 30.26 -34.92
N GLN A 61 -28.48 31.25 -35.12
CA GLN A 61 -29.70 31.12 -35.91
C GLN A 61 -29.46 31.19 -37.43
N GLY A 62 -28.21 31.36 -37.87
CA GLY A 62 -27.84 31.50 -39.29
C GLY A 62 -28.32 32.79 -39.95
N GLN A 63 -28.67 33.82 -39.16
CA GLN A 63 -29.18 35.09 -39.66
C GLN A 63 -28.07 36.04 -40.11
N ILE A 64 -26.86 35.88 -39.57
CA ILE A 64 -25.69 36.69 -39.87
C ILE A 64 -24.42 35.85 -39.78
N ARG A 65 -23.39 36.20 -40.56
CA ARG A 65 -22.03 35.67 -40.42
C ARG A 65 -21.10 36.76 -39.90
N PHE A 66 -19.95 36.40 -39.36
CA PHE A 66 -18.95 37.36 -38.88
C PHE A 66 -17.75 37.40 -39.80
N CYS A 67 -17.22 38.59 -40.04
CA CYS A 67 -15.90 38.76 -40.61
C CYS A 67 -14.93 39.20 -39.51
N THR A 68 -13.93 38.37 -39.24
CA THR A 68 -13.10 38.43 -38.03
C THR A 68 -11.70 39.02 -38.27
N SER A 69 -11.42 39.63 -39.43
CA SER A 69 -10.07 40.14 -39.76
C SER A 69 -9.49 41.17 -38.78
N HIS A 70 -10.32 41.83 -37.97
CA HIS A 70 -9.89 42.78 -36.93
C HIS A 70 -9.76 42.16 -35.54
N VAL A 71 -10.13 40.88 -35.39
CA VAL A 71 -10.09 40.15 -34.12
C VAL A 71 -8.67 39.63 -33.87
N THR A 72 -8.18 39.87 -32.66
CA THR A 72 -6.87 39.41 -32.17
C THR A 72 -7.01 38.52 -30.94
N ASN A 73 -8.19 38.48 -30.32
CA ASN A 73 -8.44 37.70 -29.11
C ASN A 73 -9.86 37.09 -29.16
N MET A 74 -9.93 35.77 -29.08
CA MET A 74 -11.19 35.00 -29.09
C MET A 74 -11.52 34.39 -27.71
N TYR A 75 -10.97 34.97 -26.63
CA TYR A 75 -11.17 34.44 -25.28
C TYR A 75 -12.66 34.32 -24.94
N GLU A 76 -13.02 33.15 -24.40
CA GLU A 76 -14.35 32.80 -23.89
C GLU A 76 -15.53 33.06 -24.86
N LEU A 77 -15.29 33.15 -26.17
CA LEU A 77 -16.29 33.62 -27.12
C LEU A 77 -17.59 32.78 -27.13
N PHE A 78 -17.46 31.45 -27.07
CA PHE A 78 -18.57 30.51 -27.01
C PHE A 78 -18.61 29.73 -25.69
N ASN A 79 -18.00 30.29 -24.64
CA ASN A 79 -17.97 29.67 -23.32
C ASN A 79 -19.40 29.45 -22.80
N TRP A 80 -19.71 28.24 -22.38
CA TRP A 80 -21.03 27.79 -21.90
C TRP A 80 -22.18 27.83 -22.91
N ARG A 81 -21.90 28.06 -24.20
CA ARG A 81 -22.92 27.94 -25.26
C ARG A 81 -23.09 26.47 -25.66
N GLU A 82 -23.73 25.67 -24.80
CA GLU A 82 -23.80 24.20 -24.92
C GLU A 82 -24.33 23.69 -26.27
N HIS A 83 -25.21 24.45 -26.92
CA HIS A 83 -25.83 24.10 -28.19
C HIS A 83 -25.16 24.73 -29.42
N PHE A 84 -24.09 25.52 -29.23
CA PHE A 84 -23.41 26.19 -30.33
C PHE A 84 -22.81 25.18 -31.30
N ASN A 85 -23.19 25.27 -32.57
CA ASN A 85 -22.63 24.47 -33.66
C ASN A 85 -22.77 25.19 -35.03
N ALA A 86 -22.78 26.52 -35.03
CA ALA A 86 -22.88 27.29 -36.27
C ALA A 86 -21.57 27.22 -37.06
N ASP A 87 -21.67 27.13 -38.39
CA ASP A 87 -20.51 27.11 -39.28
C ASP A 87 -19.72 28.42 -39.19
N ILE A 88 -18.45 28.29 -38.80
CA ILE A 88 -17.46 29.35 -38.61
C ILE A 88 -16.16 29.04 -39.37
N SER A 89 -16.22 28.12 -40.33
CA SER A 89 -15.06 27.69 -41.12
C SER A 89 -14.43 28.82 -41.95
N ASP A 90 -15.20 29.86 -42.26
CA ASP A 90 -14.80 31.00 -43.09
C ASP A 90 -14.12 32.15 -42.32
N TRP A 91 -13.90 31.99 -41.02
CA TRP A 91 -13.29 33.03 -40.17
C TRP A 91 -11.81 33.26 -40.50
N ASP A 92 -11.41 34.54 -40.46
CA ASP A 92 -10.01 34.96 -40.55
C ASP A 92 -9.39 34.99 -39.15
N THR A 93 -8.57 33.97 -38.83
CA THR A 93 -7.87 33.84 -37.54
C THR A 93 -6.41 34.30 -37.60
N SER A 94 -5.94 34.82 -38.74
CA SER A 94 -4.52 35.13 -39.00
C SER A 94 -3.89 36.20 -38.09
N LYS A 95 -4.69 36.84 -37.24
CA LYS A 95 -4.25 37.81 -36.22
C LYS A 95 -4.54 37.38 -34.78
N VAL A 96 -5.24 36.27 -34.58
CA VAL A 96 -5.66 35.79 -33.26
C VAL A 96 -4.44 35.31 -32.49
N LYS A 97 -4.35 35.74 -31.23
CA LYS A 97 -3.27 35.40 -30.30
C LYS A 97 -3.71 34.50 -29.14
N SER A 98 -4.97 34.56 -28.74
CA SER A 98 -5.51 33.70 -27.68
C SER A 98 -6.86 33.15 -28.11
N MET A 99 -7.02 31.85 -27.87
CA MET A 99 -8.26 31.08 -28.02
C MET A 99 -8.70 30.48 -26.68
N TRP A 100 -8.23 31.08 -25.56
CA TRP A 100 -8.53 30.64 -24.21
C TRP A 100 -10.03 30.43 -24.00
N ARG A 101 -10.43 29.21 -23.61
CA ARG A 101 -11.83 28.82 -23.34
C ARG A 101 -12.82 29.13 -24.47
N MET A 102 -12.37 29.28 -25.72
CA MET A 102 -13.23 29.72 -26.82
C MET A 102 -14.48 28.82 -26.98
N PHE A 103 -14.34 27.50 -26.86
CA PHE A 103 -15.44 26.52 -26.95
C PHE A 103 -15.66 25.76 -25.63
N ASN A 104 -15.26 26.33 -24.49
CA ASN A 104 -15.45 25.65 -23.22
C ASN A 104 -16.94 25.39 -22.93
N ASN A 105 -17.32 24.16 -22.62
CA ASN A 105 -18.70 23.67 -22.51
C ASN A 105 -19.57 23.83 -23.77
N ALA A 106 -19.01 24.08 -24.96
CA ALA A 106 -19.78 24.06 -26.22
C ALA A 106 -20.01 22.61 -26.68
N ARG A 107 -20.84 21.86 -25.93
CA ARG A 107 -21.00 20.40 -26.06
C ARG A 107 -21.40 19.92 -27.45
N ALA A 108 -22.21 20.71 -28.17
CA ALA A 108 -22.68 20.38 -29.53
C ALA A 108 -21.68 20.76 -30.64
N PHE A 109 -20.61 21.48 -30.34
CA PHE A 109 -19.71 22.03 -31.34
C PHE A 109 -18.92 20.93 -32.07
N ASN A 110 -19.00 20.90 -33.40
CA ASN A 110 -18.28 19.94 -34.24
C ASN A 110 -18.06 20.47 -35.67
N GLN A 111 -17.75 21.77 -35.82
CA GLN A 111 -17.57 22.41 -37.13
C GLN A 111 -16.12 22.33 -37.65
N PRO A 112 -15.91 22.24 -38.97
CA PRO A 112 -14.59 22.07 -39.56
C PRO A 112 -13.79 23.37 -39.49
N ILE A 113 -12.87 23.45 -38.53
CA ILE A 113 -11.99 24.61 -38.28
C ILE A 113 -10.52 24.32 -38.58
N GLY A 114 -10.22 23.17 -39.21
CA GLY A 114 -8.85 22.77 -39.54
C GLY A 114 -8.13 23.68 -40.55
N ASN A 115 -8.86 24.57 -41.22
CA ASN A 115 -8.34 25.56 -42.17
C ASN A 115 -7.91 26.88 -41.52
N TRP A 116 -8.16 27.07 -40.21
CA TRP A 116 -7.77 28.28 -39.50
C TRP A 116 -6.25 28.46 -39.45
N ASP A 117 -5.81 29.71 -39.57
CA ASP A 117 -4.41 30.12 -39.36
C ASP A 117 -4.17 30.31 -37.86
N THR A 118 -3.41 29.41 -37.24
CA THR A 118 -3.05 29.45 -35.82
C THR A 118 -1.62 29.93 -35.57
N SER A 119 -0.89 30.37 -36.59
CA SER A 119 0.56 30.70 -36.53
C SER A 119 0.93 31.84 -35.58
N LYS A 120 -0.06 32.52 -34.99
CA LYS A 120 0.11 33.59 -33.99
C LYS A 120 -0.54 33.28 -32.64
N VAL A 121 -1.20 32.14 -32.50
CA VAL A 121 -1.84 31.74 -31.24
C VAL A 121 -0.75 31.34 -30.25
N GLU A 122 -0.78 31.96 -29.08
CA GLU A 122 0.16 31.75 -27.97
C GLU A 122 -0.49 30.99 -26.81
N ASP A 123 -1.83 30.98 -26.75
CA ASP A 123 -2.64 30.44 -25.65
C ASP A 123 -3.88 29.68 -26.18
N MET A 124 -3.95 28.38 -25.85
CA MET A 124 -5.04 27.47 -26.18
C MET A 124 -5.67 26.81 -24.94
N MET A 125 -5.42 27.37 -23.76
CA MET A 125 -5.89 26.79 -22.50
C MET A 125 -7.42 26.60 -22.55
N SER A 126 -7.88 25.40 -22.21
CA SER A 126 -9.29 25.01 -22.15
C SER A 126 -10.10 25.26 -23.43
N MET A 127 -9.47 25.40 -24.60
CA MET A 127 -10.15 25.80 -25.84
C MET A 127 -11.35 24.90 -26.18
N PHE A 128 -11.20 23.57 -26.08
CA PHE A 128 -12.25 22.57 -26.34
C PHE A 128 -12.70 21.82 -25.08
N SER A 129 -12.43 22.38 -23.90
CA SER A 129 -12.84 21.78 -22.63
C SER A 129 -14.37 21.55 -22.63
N ARG A 130 -14.80 20.30 -22.46
CA ARG A 130 -16.17 19.79 -22.47
C ARG A 130 -16.92 20.00 -23.79
N ALA A 131 -16.21 20.21 -24.90
CA ALA A 131 -16.77 20.16 -26.25
C ALA A 131 -16.96 18.70 -26.68
N SER A 132 -17.87 17.98 -26.02
CA SER A 132 -17.97 16.51 -26.09
C SER A 132 -18.26 15.95 -27.49
N SER A 133 -18.90 16.70 -28.38
CA SER A 133 -19.19 16.29 -29.76
C SER A 133 -18.03 16.56 -30.73
N PHE A 134 -17.01 17.32 -30.33
CA PHE A 134 -15.96 17.80 -31.22
C PHE A 134 -15.03 16.65 -31.65
N ASN A 135 -14.88 16.46 -32.96
CA ASN A 135 -13.99 15.45 -33.54
C ASN A 135 -13.52 15.85 -34.95
N GLN A 136 -13.14 17.11 -35.15
CA GLN A 136 -12.71 17.63 -36.46
C GLN A 136 -11.18 17.67 -36.60
N PRO A 137 -10.62 17.51 -37.82
CA PRO A 137 -9.18 17.47 -38.02
C PRO A 137 -8.49 18.79 -37.65
N LEU A 138 -7.42 18.69 -36.86
CA LEU A 138 -6.61 19.84 -36.41
C LEU A 138 -5.11 19.71 -36.75
N GLY A 139 -4.69 18.64 -37.44
CA GLY A 139 -3.28 18.32 -37.65
C GLY A 139 -2.48 19.38 -38.43
N ASN A 140 -3.15 20.25 -39.20
CA ASN A 140 -2.49 21.32 -39.97
C ASN A 140 -2.25 22.61 -39.18
N TRP A 141 -2.68 22.67 -37.91
CA TRP A 141 -2.48 23.85 -37.08
C TRP A 141 -1.01 24.03 -36.72
N ASP A 142 -0.53 25.27 -36.81
CA ASP A 142 0.76 25.70 -36.30
C ASP A 142 0.64 25.98 -34.80
N THR A 143 1.29 25.15 -33.97
CA THR A 143 1.32 25.26 -32.51
C THR A 143 2.65 25.77 -31.97
N SER A 144 3.60 26.16 -32.84
CA SER A 144 4.99 26.47 -32.47
C SER A 144 5.16 27.59 -31.44
N LYS A 145 4.13 28.44 -31.27
CA LYS A 145 4.10 29.55 -30.31
C LYS A 145 3.24 29.28 -29.07
N VAL A 146 2.49 28.19 -29.04
CA VAL A 146 1.62 27.86 -27.92
C VAL A 146 2.48 27.46 -26.72
N ARG A 147 2.23 28.09 -25.58
CA ARG A 147 2.94 27.80 -24.31
C ARG A 147 2.08 27.02 -23.33
N ASP A 148 0.77 27.23 -23.36
CA ASP A 148 -0.18 26.65 -22.41
C ASP A 148 -1.25 25.82 -23.16
N MET A 149 -1.29 24.53 -22.86
CA MET A 149 -2.28 23.58 -23.36
C MET A 149 -3.13 22.99 -22.22
N GLU A 150 -3.14 23.61 -21.03
CA GLU A 150 -3.92 23.15 -19.88
C GLU A 150 -5.39 22.94 -20.31
N ARG A 151 -5.94 21.74 -20.03
CA ARG A 151 -7.33 21.35 -20.30
C ARG A 151 -7.77 21.50 -21.77
N MET A 152 -6.86 21.59 -22.75
CA MET A 152 -7.23 21.90 -24.14
C MET A 152 -8.36 21.00 -24.68
N PHE A 153 -8.35 19.69 -24.36
CA PHE A 153 -9.35 18.69 -24.73
C PHE A 153 -10.00 17.99 -23.53
N ASN A 154 -9.97 18.62 -22.35
CA ASN A 154 -10.62 18.12 -21.14
C ASN A 154 -12.08 17.76 -21.40
N GLY A 155 -12.55 16.53 -21.22
CA GLY A 155 -13.93 16.12 -21.46
C GLY A 155 -14.38 16.21 -22.93
N ALA A 156 -13.46 16.31 -23.89
CA ALA A 156 -13.75 16.18 -25.32
C ALA A 156 -13.92 14.69 -25.69
N ILE A 157 -14.99 14.09 -25.17
CA ILE A 157 -15.23 12.63 -25.15
C ILE A 157 -15.01 11.94 -26.51
N ASN A 158 -15.44 12.55 -27.61
CA ASN A 158 -15.37 11.97 -28.96
C ASN A 158 -14.09 12.33 -29.74
N PHE A 159 -13.22 13.19 -29.22
CA PHE A 159 -12.06 13.68 -29.96
C PHE A 159 -11.01 12.58 -30.13
N ASN A 160 -10.67 12.25 -31.39
CA ASN A 160 -9.66 11.24 -31.71
C ASN A 160 -8.99 11.54 -33.07
N GLN A 161 -8.64 12.80 -33.32
CA GLN A 161 -8.02 13.24 -34.59
C GLN A 161 -6.50 13.34 -34.48
N PRO A 162 -5.76 13.09 -35.57
CA PRO A 162 -4.30 13.10 -35.54
C PRO A 162 -3.77 14.51 -35.26
N ILE A 163 -2.92 14.59 -34.23
CA ILE A 163 -2.24 15.81 -33.74
C ILE A 163 -0.75 15.56 -33.46
N GLY A 164 -0.21 14.41 -33.89
CA GLY A 164 1.19 14.06 -33.68
C GLY A 164 2.16 15.03 -34.36
N ASP A 165 1.76 15.68 -35.45
CA ASP A 165 2.61 16.61 -36.20
C ASP A 165 2.73 18.02 -35.57
N TRP A 166 2.05 18.26 -34.45
CA TRP A 166 2.14 19.53 -33.72
C TRP A 166 3.53 19.80 -33.17
N ASP A 167 3.99 21.05 -33.28
CA ASP A 167 5.21 21.52 -32.64
C ASP A 167 4.90 21.89 -31.19
N THR A 168 5.32 21.04 -30.25
CA THR A 168 5.14 21.24 -28.80
C THR A 168 6.40 21.80 -28.11
N SER A 169 7.43 22.20 -28.87
CA SER A 169 8.75 22.60 -28.31
C SER A 169 8.72 23.89 -27.47
N SER A 170 7.60 24.61 -27.48
CA SER A 170 7.36 25.81 -26.68
C SER A 170 6.40 25.59 -25.51
N VAL A 171 5.79 24.41 -25.38
CA VAL A 171 4.76 24.12 -24.37
C VAL A 171 5.39 23.92 -23.00
N GLU A 172 4.85 24.61 -22.01
CA GLU A 172 5.27 24.60 -20.60
C GLU A 172 4.24 23.85 -19.72
N ASP A 173 2.94 23.86 -20.07
CA ASP A 173 1.87 23.20 -19.30
C ASP A 173 0.99 22.30 -20.21
N MET A 174 0.88 21.01 -19.85
CA MET A 174 0.00 20.01 -20.49
C MET A 174 -0.99 19.39 -19.50
N SER A 175 -1.16 19.98 -18.32
CA SER A 175 -2.03 19.46 -17.28
C SER A 175 -3.48 19.33 -17.76
N LEU A 176 -4.15 18.25 -17.37
CA LEU A 176 -5.56 17.97 -17.68
C LEU A 176 -5.91 17.95 -19.19
N MET A 177 -4.91 17.97 -20.09
CA MET A 177 -5.12 18.21 -21.52
C MET A 177 -6.11 17.22 -22.15
N PHE A 178 -6.06 15.95 -21.74
CA PHE A 178 -6.93 14.87 -22.20
C PHE A 178 -7.71 14.19 -21.06
N GLU A 179 -7.88 14.85 -19.92
CA GLU A 179 -8.75 14.31 -18.85
C GLU A 179 -10.15 14.05 -19.44
N ASP A 180 -10.75 12.89 -19.19
CA ASP A 180 -12.06 12.44 -19.70
C ASP A 180 -12.19 12.40 -21.25
N ALA A 181 -11.10 12.53 -22.01
CA ALA A 181 -11.09 12.34 -23.46
C ALA A 181 -11.11 10.84 -23.82
N THR A 182 -12.23 10.17 -23.49
CA THR A 182 -12.30 8.70 -23.48
C THR A 182 -12.03 8.03 -24.83
N ALA A 183 -12.27 8.69 -25.97
CA ALA A 183 -11.98 8.16 -27.31
C ALA A 183 -10.55 8.40 -27.81
N PHE A 184 -9.76 9.25 -27.14
CA PHE A 184 -8.46 9.69 -27.65
C PHE A 184 -7.40 8.59 -27.55
N ASN A 185 -6.82 8.22 -28.70
CA ASN A 185 -5.75 7.22 -28.77
C ASN A 185 -4.83 7.45 -29.99
N GLN A 186 -4.47 8.70 -30.27
CA GLN A 186 -3.61 9.07 -31.41
C GLN A 186 -2.13 9.13 -31.04
N PRO A 187 -1.21 8.78 -31.96
CA PRO A 187 0.22 8.79 -31.69
C PRO A 187 0.72 10.23 -31.44
N ILE A 188 1.32 10.42 -30.27
CA ILE A 188 1.90 11.68 -29.79
C ILE A 188 3.31 11.49 -29.19
N GLY A 189 3.90 10.31 -29.39
CA GLY A 189 5.23 9.97 -28.85
C GLY A 189 6.36 10.81 -29.42
N ASN A 190 6.15 11.47 -30.57
CA ASN A 190 7.11 12.34 -31.23
C ASN A 190 7.08 13.80 -30.73
N TRP A 191 6.18 14.15 -29.82
CA TRP A 191 6.13 15.47 -29.23
C TRP A 191 7.40 15.79 -28.44
N ASN A 192 7.84 17.04 -28.54
CA ASN A 192 8.94 17.56 -27.74
C ASN A 192 8.38 18.06 -26.40
N THR A 193 8.70 17.36 -25.31
CA THR A 193 8.23 17.69 -23.95
C THR A 193 9.32 18.34 -23.09
N SER A 194 10.48 18.70 -23.64
CA SER A 194 11.66 19.11 -22.84
C SER A 194 11.46 20.40 -22.01
N LYS A 195 10.40 21.17 -22.29
CA LYS A 195 10.04 22.38 -21.54
C LYS A 195 8.84 22.19 -20.62
N VAL A 196 8.12 21.07 -20.73
CA VAL A 196 6.89 20.84 -19.98
C VAL A 196 7.22 20.71 -18.49
N GLU A 197 6.57 21.52 -17.67
CA GLU A 197 6.72 21.60 -16.23
C GLU A 197 5.61 20.81 -15.50
N ASP A 198 4.43 20.71 -16.11
CA ASP A 198 3.26 20.04 -15.52
C ASP A 198 2.52 19.14 -16.53
N MET A 199 2.31 17.88 -16.13
CA MET A 199 1.53 16.85 -16.82
C MET A 199 0.45 16.24 -15.90
N SER A 200 0.15 16.90 -14.79
CA SER A 200 -0.81 16.40 -13.81
C SER A 200 -2.18 16.19 -14.48
N PHE A 201 -2.81 15.06 -14.18
CA PHE A 201 -4.11 14.65 -14.70
C PHE A 201 -4.22 14.55 -16.24
N MET A 202 -3.12 14.64 -16.99
CA MET A 202 -3.14 14.78 -18.45
C MET A 202 -3.99 13.72 -19.15
N PHE A 203 -3.96 12.47 -18.69
CA PHE A 203 -4.74 11.35 -19.24
C PHE A 203 -5.71 10.74 -18.22
N GLN A 204 -6.11 11.49 -17.21
CA GLN A 204 -7.09 11.00 -16.23
C GLN A 204 -8.38 10.58 -16.96
N PHE A 205 -8.84 9.36 -16.75
CA PHE A 205 -10.02 8.75 -17.39
C PHE A 205 -10.00 8.72 -18.92
N ALA A 206 -8.84 8.94 -19.56
CA ALA A 206 -8.62 8.69 -20.99
C ALA A 206 -8.54 7.18 -21.25
N SER A 207 -9.68 6.49 -21.09
CA SER A 207 -9.76 5.03 -20.93
C SER A 207 -9.24 4.21 -22.12
N THR A 208 -9.21 4.77 -23.33
CA THR A 208 -8.69 4.09 -24.53
C THR A 208 -7.23 4.41 -24.86
N PHE A 209 -6.62 5.39 -24.19
CA PHE A 209 -5.27 5.85 -24.51
C PHE A 209 -4.22 4.78 -24.18
N ASN A 210 -3.42 4.38 -25.18
CA ASN A 210 -2.36 3.39 -25.02
C ASN A 210 -1.24 3.57 -26.07
N GLN A 211 -0.79 4.81 -26.27
CA GLN A 211 0.24 5.15 -27.26
C GLN A 211 1.64 5.25 -26.64
N PRO A 212 2.70 4.87 -27.38
CA PRO A 212 4.06 4.92 -26.85
C PRO A 212 4.50 6.37 -26.60
N ILE A 213 4.84 6.66 -25.35
CA ILE A 213 5.30 7.97 -24.86
C ILE A 213 6.57 7.86 -24.01
N GLY A 214 7.24 6.71 -24.05
CA GLY A 214 8.45 6.44 -23.27
C GLY A 214 9.65 7.31 -23.67
N ASP A 215 9.63 7.89 -24.88
CA ASP A 215 10.69 8.75 -25.42
C ASP A 215 10.52 10.24 -25.05
N TRP A 216 9.46 10.59 -24.32
CA TRP A 216 9.27 11.95 -23.81
C TRP A 216 10.38 12.33 -22.81
N ASP A 217 10.87 13.56 -22.94
CA ASP A 217 11.77 14.18 -21.98
C ASP A 217 10.95 14.73 -20.80
N THR A 218 11.05 14.08 -19.64
CA THR A 218 10.36 14.48 -18.41
C THR A 218 11.27 15.20 -17.42
N SER A 219 12.51 15.53 -17.82
CA SER A 219 13.50 16.12 -16.91
C SER A 219 13.12 17.49 -16.38
N ASN A 220 12.16 18.18 -16.99
CA ASN A 220 11.63 19.46 -16.51
C ASN A 220 10.32 19.35 -15.71
N VAL A 221 9.66 18.19 -15.72
CA VAL A 221 8.37 18.00 -15.03
C VAL A 221 8.58 18.07 -13.52
N GLY A 222 7.75 18.86 -12.83
CA GLY A 222 7.87 19.12 -11.40
C GLY A 222 8.85 20.24 -11.02
N SER A 223 9.33 21.06 -11.98
CA SER A 223 10.17 22.24 -11.70
C SER A 223 9.44 23.35 -10.94
N ASN A 224 8.10 23.35 -10.96
CA ASN A 224 7.25 24.40 -10.41
C ASN A 224 6.26 23.81 -9.39
N THR A 225 6.61 23.84 -8.11
CA THR A 225 5.84 23.21 -7.01
C THR A 225 5.00 24.19 -6.20
N ASP A 226 4.99 25.47 -6.58
CA ASP A 226 4.17 26.49 -5.91
C ASP A 226 2.68 26.33 -6.27
N GLY A 227 1.84 25.97 -5.28
CA GLY A 227 0.38 25.91 -5.44
C GLY A 227 -0.38 25.06 -4.41
N TRP A 228 -1.71 25.21 -4.36
CA TRP A 228 -2.62 24.39 -3.53
C TRP A 228 -3.00 23.05 -4.19
N TYR A 229 -2.73 22.90 -5.49
CA TYR A 229 -3.15 21.76 -6.31
C TYR A 229 -1.98 20.81 -6.62
N PRO A 230 -2.21 19.50 -6.77
CA PRO A 230 -1.16 18.57 -7.19
C PRO A 230 -0.62 18.95 -8.57
N LYS A 231 0.72 19.12 -8.70
CA LYS A 231 1.42 19.41 -9.96
C LYS A 231 2.41 18.31 -10.33
N GLY A 232 2.93 18.34 -11.54
CA GLY A 232 3.96 17.42 -12.04
C GLY A 232 3.34 16.21 -12.72
N MET A 233 3.26 15.07 -12.03
CA MET A 233 2.70 13.81 -12.58
C MET A 233 1.50 13.27 -11.79
N ALA A 234 0.96 14.06 -10.86
CA ALA A 234 -0.16 13.66 -10.02
C ALA A 234 -1.36 13.23 -10.89
N ALA A 235 -1.92 12.05 -10.60
CA ALA A 235 -3.07 11.46 -11.27
C ALA A 235 -3.00 11.39 -12.80
N MET A 236 -1.80 11.45 -13.40
CA MET A 236 -1.61 11.52 -14.85
C MET A 236 -2.35 10.42 -15.62
N PHE A 237 -2.38 9.18 -15.11
CA PHE A 237 -3.04 8.02 -15.72
C PHE A 237 -4.19 7.47 -14.88
N LYS A 238 -4.73 8.24 -13.95
CA LYS A 238 -5.84 7.80 -13.09
C LYS A 238 -7.03 7.38 -13.95
N GLY A 239 -7.42 6.10 -13.94
CA GLY A 239 -8.55 5.55 -14.70
C GLY A 239 -8.27 5.39 -16.20
N ALA A 240 -7.02 5.54 -16.65
CA ALA A 240 -6.59 5.22 -18.00
C ALA A 240 -6.49 3.68 -18.17
N THR A 241 -7.65 3.02 -18.22
CA THR A 241 -7.76 1.55 -18.09
C THR A 241 -7.00 0.76 -19.15
N SER A 242 -6.78 1.31 -20.35
CA SER A 242 -6.03 0.64 -21.43
C SER A 242 -4.53 0.90 -21.42
N PHE A 243 -4.04 1.88 -20.64
CA PHE A 243 -2.65 2.31 -20.71
C PHE A 243 -1.68 1.26 -20.17
N ASN A 244 -0.73 0.82 -20.98
CA ASN A 244 0.29 -0.17 -20.60
C ASN A 244 1.59 -0.01 -21.42
N GLN A 245 2.10 1.21 -21.54
CA GLN A 245 3.29 1.53 -22.34
C GLN A 245 4.53 1.71 -21.47
N PRO A 246 5.73 1.34 -21.96
CA PRO A 246 6.96 1.44 -21.18
C PRO A 246 7.34 2.90 -20.95
N ILE A 247 7.43 3.28 -19.68
CA ILE A 247 7.77 4.63 -19.20
C ILE A 247 8.87 4.62 -18.14
N GLY A 248 9.56 3.48 -17.97
CA GLY A 248 10.65 3.35 -17.00
C GLY A 248 11.81 4.33 -17.28
N ASN A 249 12.00 4.77 -18.53
CA ASN A 249 13.10 5.67 -18.90
C ASN A 249 12.87 7.14 -18.51
N TRP A 250 11.69 7.49 -17.98
CA TRP A 250 11.40 8.86 -17.56
C TRP A 250 12.29 9.31 -16.39
N ASP A 251 12.74 10.54 -16.45
CA ASP A 251 13.40 11.22 -15.34
C ASP A 251 12.34 11.69 -14.33
N THR A 252 12.37 11.14 -13.13
CA THR A 252 11.46 11.47 -12.03
C THR A 252 12.14 12.23 -10.89
N SER A 253 13.40 12.65 -11.05
CA SER A 253 14.25 13.22 -9.99
C SER A 253 13.77 14.57 -9.42
N LYS A 254 12.77 15.19 -10.06
CA LYS A 254 12.11 16.43 -9.62
C LYS A 254 10.69 16.21 -9.09
N ILE A 255 10.16 14.99 -9.16
CA ILE A 255 8.77 14.74 -8.80
C ILE A 255 8.60 14.69 -7.28
N GLU A 256 7.74 15.56 -6.75
CA GLU A 256 7.37 15.60 -5.33
C GLU A 256 6.01 14.93 -5.06
N ASN A 257 5.16 14.78 -6.09
CA ASN A 257 3.79 14.31 -5.93
C ASN A 257 3.43 13.23 -6.99
N MET A 258 3.22 12.00 -6.51
CA MET A 258 2.75 10.85 -7.30
C MET A 258 1.35 10.41 -6.90
N TRP A 259 0.57 11.28 -6.25
CA TRP A 259 -0.79 10.97 -5.80
C TRP A 259 -1.63 10.41 -6.96
N ALA A 260 -2.22 9.25 -6.74
CA ALA A 260 -3.14 8.57 -7.66
C ALA A 260 -2.64 8.40 -9.12
N MET A 261 -1.32 8.46 -9.37
CA MET A 261 -0.75 8.50 -10.73
C MET A 261 -1.30 7.40 -11.65
N PHE A 262 -1.49 6.18 -11.12
CA PHE A 262 -2.01 5.00 -11.83
C PHE A 262 -3.30 4.46 -11.20
N ALA A 263 -4.00 5.23 -10.37
CA ALA A 263 -5.20 4.75 -9.69
C ALA A 263 -6.27 4.32 -10.72
N GLY A 264 -6.71 3.07 -10.73
CA GLY A 264 -7.67 2.53 -11.69
C GLY A 264 -7.11 2.29 -13.09
N ALA A 265 -5.78 2.42 -13.30
CA ALA A 265 -5.13 2.03 -14.55
C ALA A 265 -5.00 0.49 -14.61
N THR A 266 -6.12 -0.18 -14.84
CA THR A 266 -6.27 -1.63 -14.66
C THR A 266 -5.37 -2.49 -15.55
N SER A 267 -4.87 -1.97 -16.69
CA SER A 267 -3.94 -2.70 -17.57
C SER A 267 -2.46 -2.42 -17.31
N PHE A 268 -2.13 -1.41 -16.49
CA PHE A 268 -0.75 -0.95 -16.36
C PHE A 268 0.10 -1.96 -15.57
N ASN A 269 1.17 -2.46 -16.19
CA ASN A 269 2.10 -3.40 -15.56
C ASN A 269 3.53 -3.29 -16.15
N GLN A 270 4.03 -2.06 -16.34
CA GLN A 270 5.34 -1.80 -16.94
C GLN A 270 6.41 -1.49 -15.88
N PRO A 271 7.67 -1.90 -16.10
CA PRO A 271 8.73 -1.72 -15.11
C PRO A 271 9.04 -0.24 -14.89
N ILE A 272 8.98 0.17 -13.62
CA ILE A 272 9.23 1.54 -13.14
C ILE A 272 10.15 1.57 -11.90
N GLY A 273 10.78 0.43 -11.57
CA GLY A 273 11.66 0.32 -10.41
C GLY A 273 12.90 1.22 -10.50
N ASN A 274 13.28 1.68 -11.69
CA ASN A 274 14.43 2.56 -11.92
C ASN A 274 14.14 4.05 -11.69
N TRP A 275 12.91 4.43 -11.36
CA TRP A 275 12.56 5.81 -11.06
C TRP A 275 13.27 6.32 -9.80
N ASP A 276 13.71 7.59 -9.85
CA ASP A 276 14.19 8.32 -8.68
C ASP A 276 12.99 8.88 -7.91
N THR A 277 12.73 8.32 -6.73
CA THR A 277 11.63 8.73 -5.84
C THR A 277 12.11 9.55 -4.65
N SER A 278 13.38 9.96 -4.60
CA SER A 278 14.01 10.55 -3.41
C SER A 278 13.36 11.85 -2.91
N LYS A 279 12.67 12.59 -3.79
CA LYS A 279 11.94 13.83 -3.46
C LYS A 279 10.43 13.65 -3.30
N VAL A 280 9.90 12.45 -3.55
CA VAL A 280 8.45 12.23 -3.53
C VAL A 280 7.94 12.36 -2.09
N GLU A 281 7.07 13.33 -1.86
CA GLU A 281 6.43 13.58 -0.57
C GLU A 281 5.09 12.83 -0.41
N THR A 282 4.42 12.52 -1.52
CA THR A 282 3.15 11.79 -1.49
C THR A 282 3.05 10.75 -2.61
N MET A 283 2.68 9.53 -2.20
CA MET A 283 2.36 8.37 -3.06
C MET A 283 0.94 7.85 -2.78
N ALA A 284 0.11 8.63 -2.08
CA ALA A 284 -1.24 8.23 -1.71
C ALA A 284 -2.06 7.81 -2.94
N SER A 285 -2.73 6.67 -2.83
CA SER A 285 -3.55 6.04 -3.87
C SER A 285 -2.84 5.77 -5.20
N MET A 286 -1.50 5.83 -5.28
CA MET A 286 -0.76 5.79 -6.56
C MET A 286 -1.18 4.62 -7.47
N PHE A 287 -1.43 3.44 -6.90
CA PHE A 287 -1.86 2.21 -7.59
C PHE A 287 -3.22 1.70 -7.10
N ALA A 288 -4.05 2.53 -6.47
CA ALA A 288 -5.37 2.10 -6.03
C ALA A 288 -6.17 1.56 -7.22
N ASP A 289 -6.77 0.36 -7.13
CA ASP A 289 -7.50 -0.33 -8.19
C ASP A 289 -6.69 -0.59 -9.48
N ALA A 290 -5.35 -0.48 -9.46
CA ALA A 290 -4.47 -0.86 -10.56
C ALA A 290 -4.31 -2.39 -10.59
N THR A 291 -5.36 -3.10 -11.00
CA THR A 291 -5.52 -4.54 -10.78
C THR A 291 -4.45 -5.42 -11.43
N ALA A 292 -3.78 -4.99 -12.50
CA ALA A 292 -2.71 -5.74 -13.16
C ALA A 292 -1.29 -5.43 -12.66
N PHE A 293 -1.10 -4.35 -11.87
CA PHE A 293 0.24 -3.88 -11.53
C PHE A 293 0.94 -4.85 -10.57
N ASN A 294 2.12 -5.35 -10.96
CA ASN A 294 2.93 -6.25 -10.14
C ASN A 294 4.44 -6.14 -10.46
N GLN A 295 4.96 -4.91 -10.53
CA GLN A 295 6.38 -4.67 -10.87
C GLN A 295 7.22 -4.38 -9.62
N PRO A 296 8.50 -4.81 -9.61
CA PRO A 296 9.37 -4.60 -8.46
C PRO A 296 9.68 -3.12 -8.28
N ILE A 297 9.33 -2.59 -7.11
CA ILE A 297 9.59 -1.20 -6.68
C ILE A 297 10.30 -1.15 -5.31
N GLY A 298 10.76 -2.30 -4.82
CA GLY A 298 11.44 -2.47 -3.53
C GLY A 298 12.82 -1.81 -3.42
N ASN A 299 13.19 -0.96 -4.38
CA ASN A 299 14.42 -0.18 -4.41
C ASN A 299 14.19 1.34 -4.38
N TRP A 300 12.93 1.78 -4.39
CA TRP A 300 12.56 3.19 -4.30
C TRP A 300 13.00 3.83 -2.97
N ASN A 301 13.56 5.04 -3.07
CA ASN A 301 13.86 5.86 -1.90
C ASN A 301 12.59 6.58 -1.44
N ILE A 302 12.12 6.28 -0.23
CA ILE A 302 10.88 6.83 0.32
C ILE A 302 11.10 7.78 1.50
N SER A 303 12.33 8.26 1.71
CA SER A 303 12.68 9.07 2.89
C SER A 303 11.87 10.36 2.99
N ALA A 304 11.51 10.96 1.84
CA ALA A 304 10.72 12.18 1.76
C ALA A 304 9.21 11.94 1.93
N VAL A 305 8.73 10.69 1.83
CA VAL A 305 7.29 10.39 1.81
C VAL A 305 6.65 10.68 3.17
N ARG A 306 5.62 11.52 3.13
CA ARG A 306 4.77 11.93 4.25
C ARG A 306 3.34 11.41 4.13
N ARG A 307 2.87 11.09 2.91
CA ARG A 307 1.51 10.59 2.65
C ARG A 307 1.53 9.40 1.69
N ILE A 308 1.06 8.24 2.15
CA ILE A 308 1.07 7.00 1.36
C ILE A 308 -0.26 6.21 1.43
N GLY A 309 -1.30 6.77 2.08
CA GLY A 309 -2.57 6.09 2.27
C GLY A 309 -3.16 5.55 0.96
N ASP A 310 -3.77 4.35 1.02
CA ASP A 310 -4.44 3.66 -0.08
C ASP A 310 -3.56 3.35 -1.31
N MET A 311 -2.22 3.43 -1.20
CA MET A 311 -1.32 3.27 -2.36
C MET A 311 -1.63 2.04 -3.21
N PHE A 312 -1.99 0.91 -2.59
CA PHE A 312 -2.33 -0.35 -3.27
C PHE A 312 -3.76 -0.83 -3.02
N LEU A 313 -4.66 0.04 -2.54
CA LEU A 313 -6.04 -0.32 -2.25
C LEU A 313 -6.70 -0.91 -3.51
N GLY A 314 -7.09 -2.20 -3.52
CA GLY A 314 -7.68 -2.85 -4.70
C GLY A 314 -6.71 -3.28 -5.81
N ALA A 315 -5.39 -3.14 -5.61
CA ALA A 315 -4.36 -3.62 -6.54
C ALA A 315 -4.14 -5.14 -6.42
N ASN A 316 -5.14 -5.93 -6.82
CA ASN A 316 -5.23 -7.37 -6.49
C ASN A 316 -4.09 -8.27 -7.00
N SER A 317 -3.31 -7.84 -8.02
CA SER A 317 -2.16 -8.61 -8.52
C SER A 317 -0.84 -8.29 -7.83
N PHE A 318 -0.78 -7.23 -7.00
CA PHE A 318 0.47 -6.75 -6.42
C PHE A 318 0.96 -7.67 -5.30
N ASN A 319 2.13 -8.29 -5.48
CA ASN A 319 2.72 -9.22 -4.51
C ASN A 319 4.25 -9.04 -4.35
N GLN A 320 4.77 -7.85 -4.63
CA GLN A 320 6.20 -7.56 -4.55
C GLN A 320 6.67 -7.26 -3.13
N ASP A 321 7.95 -7.50 -2.85
CA ASP A 321 8.58 -7.11 -1.59
C ASP A 321 8.70 -5.57 -1.50
N VAL A 322 7.99 -5.01 -0.51
CA VAL A 322 7.91 -3.58 -0.22
C VAL A 322 8.22 -3.28 1.25
N ARG A 323 9.06 -4.09 1.89
CA ARG A 323 9.41 -3.94 3.32
C ARG A 323 9.93 -2.55 3.69
N GLN A 324 10.61 -1.86 2.77
CA GLN A 324 11.06 -0.48 3.00
C GLN A 324 9.94 0.51 3.34
N PHE A 325 8.70 0.22 2.92
CA PHE A 325 7.53 1.05 3.23
C PHE A 325 6.99 0.78 4.65
N GLU A 326 7.41 -0.32 5.30
CA GLU A 326 7.02 -0.70 6.68
C GLU A 326 7.23 0.47 7.65
N GLY A 327 6.23 0.74 8.50
CA GLY A 327 6.24 1.88 9.43
C GLY A 327 5.80 3.24 8.86
N LYS A 328 5.63 3.38 7.53
CA LYS A 328 4.91 4.53 6.92
C LYS A 328 3.44 4.20 6.62
N TRP A 329 3.05 2.93 6.78
CA TRP A 329 1.69 2.44 6.58
C TRP A 329 0.76 2.82 7.73
N GLN A 330 -0.34 3.48 7.40
CA GLN A 330 -1.57 3.37 8.17
C GLN A 330 -2.65 2.58 7.41
N LEU A 331 -2.29 1.74 6.42
CA LEU A 331 -3.24 0.89 5.69
C LEU A 331 -2.59 -0.43 5.21
N GLN A 332 -2.68 -1.42 6.08
CA GLN A 332 -3.10 -2.82 5.82
C GLN A 332 -2.58 -3.53 4.55
N GLY A 333 -1.69 -4.49 4.75
CA GLY A 333 -1.58 -5.65 3.88
C GLY A 333 -2.78 -6.57 4.10
N ASN A 334 -3.46 -7.01 3.04
CA ASN A 334 -4.54 -8.02 2.99
C ASN A 334 -5.68 -7.99 4.06
N THR A 335 -5.69 -7.07 5.01
CA THR A 335 -6.66 -7.01 6.10
C THR A 335 -7.98 -6.45 5.59
N ILE A 336 -9.06 -7.16 5.83
CA ILE A 336 -10.41 -6.75 5.44
C ILE A 336 -11.09 -6.06 6.62
N THR A 337 -11.54 -4.82 6.38
CA THR A 337 -12.27 -4.04 7.38
C THR A 337 -13.74 -3.81 7.04
N CYS A 338 -14.56 -3.66 8.08
CA CYS A 338 -16.01 -3.50 7.96
C CYS A 338 -16.60 -2.60 9.05
N ASN A 339 -15.83 -1.61 9.53
CA ASN A 339 -16.23 -0.71 10.62
C ASN A 339 -17.62 -0.07 10.47
N ASP A 340 -18.05 0.16 9.22
CA ASP A 340 -19.33 0.82 8.90
C ASP A 340 -20.44 -0.16 8.52
N SER A 341 -20.18 -1.47 8.58
CA SER A 341 -21.15 -2.50 8.20
C SER A 341 -21.89 -3.08 9.40
N PRO A 342 -23.20 -3.35 9.30
CA PRO A 342 -23.95 -3.92 10.42
C PRO A 342 -23.55 -5.38 10.67
N ILE A 343 -23.51 -5.78 11.94
CA ILE A 343 -23.24 -7.17 12.33
C ILE A 343 -24.25 -8.12 11.69
N GLY A 344 -23.75 -9.22 11.11
CA GLY A 344 -24.56 -10.21 10.40
C GLY A 344 -24.78 -9.89 8.92
N ALA A 345 -24.38 -8.71 8.44
CA ALA A 345 -24.35 -8.44 7.00
C ALA A 345 -23.30 -9.30 6.30
N THR A 346 -23.57 -9.61 5.04
CA THR A 346 -22.62 -10.25 4.15
C THR A 346 -22.26 -9.35 2.98
N PHE A 347 -21.00 -9.37 2.56
CA PHE A 347 -20.53 -8.69 1.36
C PHE A 347 -19.54 -9.58 0.60
N ASN A 348 -19.34 -9.32 -0.69
CA ASN A 348 -18.36 -10.06 -1.48
C ASN A 348 -17.10 -9.24 -1.69
N HIS A 349 -15.94 -9.86 -1.53
CA HIS A 349 -14.64 -9.25 -1.80
C HIS A 349 -13.73 -10.29 -2.46
N GLN A 350 -13.15 -9.95 -3.63
CA GLN A 350 -12.25 -10.82 -4.40
C GLN A 350 -12.79 -12.25 -4.70
N GLY A 351 -14.12 -12.40 -4.77
CA GLY A 351 -14.76 -13.69 -5.04
C GLY A 351 -15.18 -14.47 -3.79
N ASP A 352 -14.78 -14.03 -2.61
CA ASP A 352 -15.17 -14.60 -1.33
C ASP A 352 -16.35 -13.83 -0.71
N THR A 353 -17.24 -14.56 -0.04
CA THR A 353 -18.32 -13.96 0.76
C THR A 353 -17.85 -13.78 2.20
N TYR A 354 -17.85 -12.54 2.68
CA TYR A 354 -17.51 -12.15 4.04
C TYR A 354 -18.76 -11.96 4.88
N LEU A 355 -18.72 -12.46 6.13
CA LEU A 355 -19.71 -12.19 7.18
C LEU A 355 -19.13 -11.19 8.18
N VAL A 356 -19.85 -10.11 8.43
CA VAL A 356 -19.49 -9.14 9.47
C VAL A 356 -19.81 -9.74 10.84
N VAL A 357 -18.78 -9.96 11.65
CA VAL A 357 -18.92 -10.60 12.96
C VAL A 357 -18.53 -9.68 14.11
N ASN A 358 -19.15 -9.89 15.27
CA ASN A 358 -18.73 -9.32 16.54
C ASN A 358 -18.32 -10.47 17.50
N ASN A 359 -17.96 -10.12 18.74
CA ASN A 359 -17.59 -11.10 19.78
C ASN A 359 -18.59 -12.25 19.95
N ALA A 360 -19.90 -12.02 19.74
CA ALA A 360 -20.91 -13.06 19.91
C ALA A 360 -21.09 -13.92 18.66
N SER A 361 -21.14 -13.31 17.46
CA SER A 361 -21.39 -14.06 16.23
C SER A 361 -20.16 -14.81 15.70
N ILE A 362 -18.94 -14.40 16.08
CA ILE A 362 -17.71 -15.12 15.70
C ILE A 362 -17.56 -16.46 16.43
N GLU A 363 -18.21 -16.63 17.60
CA GLU A 363 -18.17 -17.88 18.39
C GLU A 363 -19.18 -18.94 17.90
N ASP A 364 -20.04 -18.59 16.94
CA ASP A 364 -21.04 -19.50 16.39
C ASP A 364 -20.37 -20.69 15.68
N GLN A 365 -20.63 -21.89 16.18
CA GLN A 365 -19.95 -23.10 15.70
C GLN A 365 -20.30 -23.41 14.24
N ALA A 366 -21.52 -23.13 13.79
CA ALA A 366 -21.91 -23.38 12.41
C ALA A 366 -21.20 -22.40 11.46
N GLN A 367 -20.95 -21.16 11.87
CA GLN A 367 -20.15 -20.20 11.09
C GLN A 367 -18.67 -20.60 11.05
N LEU A 368 -18.10 -21.02 12.18
CA LEU A 368 -16.72 -21.53 12.23
C LEU A 368 -16.53 -22.77 11.35
N ASP A 369 -17.51 -23.66 11.29
CA ASP A 369 -17.48 -24.83 10.40
C ASP A 369 -17.56 -24.43 8.92
N LYS A 370 -18.30 -23.37 8.58
CA LYS A 370 -18.32 -22.80 7.22
C LYS A 370 -17.00 -22.15 6.85
N LEU A 371 -16.37 -21.43 7.79
CA LEU A 371 -15.03 -20.86 7.61
C LEU A 371 -14.02 -21.98 7.31
N GLU A 372 -14.05 -23.05 8.10
CA GLU A 372 -13.19 -24.23 7.86
C GLU A 372 -13.41 -24.89 6.51
N GLN A 373 -14.64 -24.90 6.02
CA GLN A 373 -15.00 -25.45 4.71
C GLN A 373 -14.74 -24.48 3.55
N GLY A 374 -14.25 -23.26 3.81
CA GLY A 374 -14.03 -22.22 2.81
C GLY A 374 -15.31 -21.68 2.19
N GLN A 375 -16.46 -21.84 2.86
CA GLN A 375 -17.76 -21.37 2.37
C GLN A 375 -18.01 -19.90 2.70
N ILE A 376 -17.35 -19.38 3.72
CA ILE A 376 -17.50 -17.99 4.17
C ILE A 376 -16.18 -17.52 4.77
N ARG A 377 -15.92 -16.22 4.66
CA ARG A 377 -14.84 -15.53 5.39
C ARG A 377 -15.44 -14.60 6.43
N PHE A 378 -14.64 -14.17 7.39
CA PHE A 378 -15.10 -13.25 8.44
C PHE A 378 -14.46 -11.89 8.27
N CYS A 379 -15.26 -10.84 8.42
CA CYS A 379 -14.73 -9.52 8.68
C CYS A 379 -14.80 -9.23 10.19
N THR A 380 -13.64 -9.00 10.81
CA THR A 380 -13.46 -9.01 12.26
C THR A 380 -13.28 -7.62 12.90
N SER A 381 -13.52 -6.52 12.17
CA SER A 381 -13.35 -5.15 12.68
C SER A 381 -14.16 -4.77 13.93
N HIS A 382 -15.10 -5.61 14.34
CA HIS A 382 -15.91 -5.41 15.55
C HIS A 382 -15.58 -6.43 16.66
N VAL A 383 -14.53 -7.23 16.50
CA VAL A 383 -14.12 -8.25 17.46
C VAL A 383 -13.01 -7.71 18.37
N THR A 384 -13.27 -7.73 19.67
CA THR A 384 -12.29 -7.38 20.72
C THR A 384 -11.86 -8.62 21.54
N ASN A 385 -12.64 -9.70 21.48
CA ASN A 385 -12.39 -10.93 22.22
C ASN A 385 -12.33 -12.14 21.27
N MET A 386 -11.15 -12.73 21.14
CA MET A 386 -10.88 -13.93 20.34
C MET A 386 -10.56 -15.14 21.22
N TYR A 387 -11.08 -15.15 22.45
CA TYR A 387 -10.86 -16.21 23.42
C TYR A 387 -11.33 -17.56 22.87
N GLY A 388 -10.41 -18.51 22.72
CA GLY A 388 -10.75 -19.90 22.45
C GLY A 388 -11.48 -20.19 21.14
N LEU A 389 -11.46 -19.30 20.14
CA LEU A 389 -12.23 -19.46 18.89
C LEU A 389 -12.00 -20.81 18.20
N PHE A 390 -10.76 -21.30 18.22
CA PHE A 390 -10.37 -22.58 17.64
C PHE A 390 -9.91 -23.62 18.66
N LEU A 391 -10.34 -23.48 19.92
CA LEU A 391 -9.98 -24.39 21.00
C LEU A 391 -10.42 -25.83 20.68
N GLY A 392 -9.45 -26.73 20.58
CA GLY A 392 -9.67 -28.17 20.35
C GLY A 392 -10.01 -28.54 18.90
N ARG A 393 -10.05 -27.59 17.96
CA ARG A 393 -10.28 -27.86 16.53
C ARG A 393 -9.01 -28.43 15.88
N GLU A 394 -8.72 -29.72 16.12
CA GLU A 394 -7.43 -30.36 15.78
C GLU A 394 -7.00 -30.21 14.30
N HIS A 395 -7.97 -30.09 13.39
CA HIS A 395 -7.75 -29.98 11.95
C HIS A 395 -7.86 -28.55 11.40
N PHE A 396 -8.14 -27.56 12.24
CA PHE A 396 -8.28 -26.16 11.81
C PHE A 396 -6.98 -25.66 11.17
N ASN A 397 -7.08 -25.21 9.92
CA ASN A 397 -6.00 -24.57 9.18
C ASN A 397 -6.54 -23.68 8.04
N ALA A 398 -7.74 -23.11 8.20
CA ALA A 398 -8.29 -22.18 7.23
C ALA A 398 -7.50 -20.87 7.25
N ASP A 399 -7.31 -20.27 6.08
CA ASP A 399 -6.66 -18.98 5.97
C ASP A 399 -7.46 -17.89 6.70
N ILE A 400 -6.76 -17.10 7.50
CA ILE A 400 -7.27 -16.01 8.35
C ILE A 400 -6.28 -14.83 8.36
N SER A 401 -5.39 -14.74 7.37
CA SER A 401 -4.39 -13.66 7.28
C SER A 401 -5.03 -12.28 7.09
N ASP A 402 -6.26 -12.27 6.57
CA ASP A 402 -7.08 -11.11 6.24
C ASP A 402 -7.85 -10.52 7.44
N TRP A 403 -7.74 -11.12 8.63
CA TRP A 403 -8.49 -10.66 9.80
C TRP A 403 -7.98 -9.31 10.32
N ASP A 404 -8.91 -8.39 10.55
CA ASP A 404 -8.66 -7.16 11.30
C ASP A 404 -8.60 -7.47 12.80
N THR A 405 -7.40 -7.48 13.36
CA THR A 405 -7.13 -7.69 14.79
C THR A 405 -6.86 -6.40 15.55
N SER A 406 -6.94 -5.23 14.90
CA SER A 406 -6.55 -3.94 15.50
C SER A 406 -7.30 -3.58 16.77
N LYS A 407 -8.48 -4.16 17.01
CA LYS A 407 -9.28 -3.95 18.25
C LYS A 407 -9.24 -5.13 19.21
N ALA A 408 -8.54 -6.21 18.89
CA ALA A 408 -8.47 -7.39 19.73
C ALA A 408 -7.68 -7.11 21.02
N GLU A 409 -8.30 -7.35 22.17
CA GLU A 409 -7.69 -7.18 23.49
C GLU A 409 -7.33 -8.52 24.15
N ASN A 410 -8.04 -9.59 23.77
CA ASN A 410 -7.93 -10.93 24.37
C ASN A 410 -7.85 -12.03 23.30
N MET A 411 -6.67 -12.63 23.16
CA MET A 411 -6.41 -13.76 22.24
C MET A 411 -6.10 -15.06 23.00
N ARG A 412 -6.48 -15.13 24.29
CA ARG A 412 -6.22 -16.30 25.13
C ARG A 412 -6.75 -17.58 24.48
N SER A 413 -5.90 -18.61 24.43
CA SER A 413 -6.27 -19.96 24.00
C SER A 413 -6.88 -20.06 22.59
N MET A 414 -6.75 -19.04 21.73
CA MET A 414 -7.41 -18.97 20.43
C MET A 414 -7.16 -20.21 19.56
N PHE A 415 -5.94 -20.73 19.51
CA PHE A 415 -5.54 -21.92 18.74
C PHE A 415 -5.13 -23.11 19.64
N ALA A 416 -5.55 -23.11 20.91
CA ALA A 416 -5.16 -24.18 21.81
C ALA A 416 -5.74 -25.53 21.31
N GLY A 417 -4.89 -26.53 21.09
CA GLY A 417 -5.28 -27.83 20.55
C GLY A 417 -5.53 -27.86 19.04
N ALA A 418 -5.41 -26.74 18.32
CA ALA A 418 -5.50 -26.70 16.86
C ALA A 418 -4.23 -27.28 16.23
N ALA A 419 -4.09 -28.61 16.30
CA ALA A 419 -2.85 -29.33 16.05
C ALA A 419 -2.26 -29.11 14.65
N SER A 420 -3.12 -28.86 13.66
CA SER A 420 -2.77 -28.66 12.25
C SER A 420 -2.54 -27.20 11.85
N PHE A 421 -2.85 -26.25 12.73
CA PHE A 421 -2.83 -24.82 12.41
C PHE A 421 -1.41 -24.32 12.14
N ASN A 422 -1.21 -23.67 10.99
CA ASN A 422 0.07 -23.10 10.55
C ASN A 422 -0.11 -21.98 9.50
N GLN A 423 -1.13 -21.12 9.64
CA GLN A 423 -1.42 -20.04 8.68
C GLN A 423 -0.66 -18.74 8.97
N PRO A 424 -0.34 -17.93 7.95
CA PRO A 424 0.46 -16.71 8.11
C PRO A 424 -0.34 -15.62 8.84
N ILE A 425 -0.02 -15.43 10.11
CA ILE A 425 -0.65 -14.43 11.00
C ILE A 425 0.36 -13.37 11.49
N GLY A 426 1.50 -13.26 10.80
CA GLY A 426 2.58 -12.35 11.18
C GLY A 426 2.18 -10.87 11.10
N ASP A 427 1.22 -10.56 10.22
CA ASP A 427 0.78 -9.18 9.91
C ASP A 427 -0.36 -8.69 10.82
N TRP A 428 -0.78 -9.50 11.80
CA TRP A 428 -1.81 -9.10 12.75
C TRP A 428 -1.33 -7.95 13.64
N ASP A 429 -2.17 -6.94 13.78
CA ASP A 429 -2.00 -5.88 14.77
C ASP A 429 -2.33 -6.42 16.18
N THR A 430 -1.32 -6.58 17.01
CA THR A 430 -1.43 -7.03 18.40
C THR A 430 -1.26 -5.91 19.42
N SER A 431 -1.18 -4.64 18.98
CA SER A 431 -0.85 -3.51 19.86
C SER A 431 -1.85 -3.32 21.01
N ASN A 432 -3.11 -3.71 20.83
CA ASN A 432 -4.15 -3.64 21.88
C ASN A 432 -4.28 -4.93 22.71
N VAL A 433 -3.56 -6.00 22.38
CA VAL A 433 -3.71 -7.30 23.05
C VAL A 433 -3.04 -7.26 24.43
N THR A 434 -3.80 -7.62 25.46
CA THR A 434 -3.30 -7.68 26.85
C THR A 434 -3.14 -9.11 27.36
N ARG A 435 -3.77 -10.10 26.69
CA ARG A 435 -3.81 -11.52 27.10
C ARG A 435 -3.56 -12.46 25.92
N MET A 436 -2.44 -13.19 25.95
CA MET A 436 -2.05 -14.20 24.95
C MET A 436 -1.83 -15.59 25.57
N ASN A 437 -2.17 -15.78 26.85
CA ASN A 437 -1.87 -17.02 27.55
C ASN A 437 -2.53 -18.24 26.86
N GLY A 438 -1.76 -19.30 26.64
CA GLY A 438 -2.22 -20.51 25.98
C GLY A 438 -2.58 -20.40 24.50
N MET A 439 -2.33 -19.27 23.81
CA MET A 439 -2.80 -19.03 22.44
C MET A 439 -2.48 -20.16 21.46
N PHE A 440 -1.28 -20.74 21.52
CA PHE A 440 -0.82 -21.84 20.66
C PHE A 440 -0.60 -23.15 21.43
N SER A 441 -1.20 -23.31 22.61
CA SER A 441 -1.00 -24.49 23.45
C SER A 441 -1.49 -25.76 22.73
N GLY A 442 -0.58 -26.64 22.31
CA GLY A 442 -0.90 -27.86 21.58
C GLY A 442 -1.10 -27.66 20.07
N ALA A 443 -0.82 -26.48 19.53
CA ALA A 443 -0.75 -26.23 18.08
C ALA A 443 0.55 -26.86 17.52
N LYS A 444 0.52 -28.19 17.36
CA LYS A 444 1.73 -29.01 17.11
C LYS A 444 2.49 -28.59 15.85
N ALA A 445 1.79 -28.18 14.79
CA ALA A 445 2.35 -27.80 13.49
C ALA A 445 2.76 -26.32 13.39
N PHE A 446 2.32 -25.47 14.33
CA PHE A 446 2.50 -24.02 14.23
C PHE A 446 3.98 -23.63 14.27
N ASN A 447 4.44 -22.91 13.23
CA ASN A 447 5.80 -22.41 13.10
C ASN A 447 5.88 -21.16 12.18
N GLN A 448 4.88 -20.27 12.26
CA GLN A 448 4.82 -19.06 11.43
C GLN A 448 5.52 -17.87 12.07
N PRO A 449 6.13 -16.95 11.28
CA PRO A 449 6.86 -15.81 11.82
C PRO A 449 5.89 -14.83 12.50
N ILE A 450 6.12 -14.59 13.79
CA ILE A 450 5.33 -13.69 14.65
C ILE A 450 6.22 -12.73 15.45
N GLY A 451 7.49 -12.59 15.04
CA GLY A 451 8.47 -11.76 15.74
C GLY A 451 8.15 -10.26 15.71
N ASN A 452 7.31 -9.82 14.76
CA ASN A 452 6.93 -8.42 14.56
C ASN A 452 5.71 -7.98 15.38
N TRP A 453 5.11 -8.89 16.16
CA TRP A 453 3.99 -8.54 17.03
C TRP A 453 4.40 -7.56 18.12
N ASP A 454 3.56 -6.53 18.34
CA ASP A 454 3.68 -5.64 19.49
C ASP A 454 3.13 -6.36 20.73
N THR A 455 4.03 -6.69 21.66
CA THR A 455 3.69 -7.34 22.93
C THR A 455 3.76 -6.41 24.14
N SER A 456 4.00 -5.11 23.92
CA SER A 456 4.28 -4.14 25.00
C SER A 456 3.13 -4.04 26.02
N ASN A 457 1.89 -4.28 25.59
CA ASN A 457 0.70 -4.27 26.44
C ASN A 457 0.34 -5.65 27.05
N VAL A 458 1.05 -6.72 26.70
CA VAL A 458 0.74 -8.08 27.15
C VAL A 458 1.18 -8.30 28.58
N THR A 459 0.26 -8.78 29.43
CA THR A 459 0.54 -9.04 30.86
C THR A 459 0.58 -10.53 31.22
N ARG A 460 0.07 -11.41 30.34
CA ARG A 460 -0.05 -12.85 30.58
C ARG A 460 0.32 -13.67 29.34
N MET A 461 1.41 -14.45 29.44
CA MET A 461 1.92 -15.34 28.38
C MET A 461 2.06 -16.81 28.82
N ASN A 462 1.55 -17.16 30.00
CA ASN A 462 1.64 -18.53 30.51
C ASN A 462 1.06 -19.55 29.52
N SER A 463 1.74 -20.68 29.36
CA SER A 463 1.37 -21.77 28.45
C SER A 463 1.26 -21.41 26.96
N MET A 464 1.70 -20.23 26.50
CA MET A 464 1.45 -19.75 25.13
C MET A 464 1.87 -20.75 24.04
N PHE A 465 3.03 -21.41 24.17
CA PHE A 465 3.56 -22.40 23.23
C PHE A 465 3.64 -23.81 23.84
N SER A 466 2.91 -24.08 24.93
CA SER A 466 2.92 -25.39 25.59
C SER A 466 2.49 -26.49 24.62
N GLY A 467 3.40 -27.39 24.23
CA GLY A 467 3.15 -28.48 23.30
C GLY A 467 3.14 -28.08 21.81
N ALA A 468 3.53 -26.84 21.47
CA ALA A 468 3.77 -26.40 20.09
C ALA A 468 5.09 -26.99 19.59
N LYS A 469 5.05 -28.27 19.19
CA LYS A 469 6.25 -29.09 18.97
C LYS A 469 7.17 -28.56 17.87
N ALA A 470 6.61 -27.94 16.83
CA ALA A 470 7.35 -27.44 15.67
C ALA A 470 7.85 -25.98 15.82
N PHE A 471 7.33 -25.23 16.80
CA PHE A 471 7.59 -23.80 16.91
C PHE A 471 9.05 -23.50 17.22
N ASN A 472 9.69 -22.71 16.36
CA ASN A 472 11.08 -22.28 16.48
C ASN A 472 11.35 -20.93 15.78
N GLN A 473 10.41 -19.99 15.86
CA GLN A 473 10.50 -18.68 15.19
C GLN A 473 11.10 -17.60 16.11
N PRO A 474 11.85 -16.62 15.57
CA PRO A 474 12.50 -15.59 16.38
C PRO A 474 11.48 -14.68 17.06
N ILE A 475 11.55 -14.62 18.40
CA ILE A 475 10.67 -13.81 19.26
C ILE A 475 11.47 -13.04 20.33
N GLY A 476 12.79 -12.93 20.15
CA GLY A 476 13.67 -12.24 21.09
C GLY A 476 13.37 -10.73 21.20
N ASN A 477 12.79 -10.14 20.16
CA ASN A 477 12.47 -8.70 20.11
C ASN A 477 11.16 -8.33 20.80
N TRP A 478 10.42 -9.28 21.36
CA TRP A 478 9.19 -9.00 22.09
C TRP A 478 9.45 -8.21 23.37
N ASP A 479 8.69 -7.14 23.59
CA ASP A 479 8.65 -6.45 24.88
C ASP A 479 7.84 -7.28 25.88
N THR A 480 8.54 -7.93 26.82
CA THR A 480 7.93 -8.70 27.90
C THR A 480 7.94 -7.96 29.24
N SER A 481 8.34 -6.69 29.28
CA SER A 481 8.56 -5.93 30.52
C SER A 481 7.30 -5.75 31.39
N ASN A 482 6.11 -5.99 30.82
CA ASN A 482 4.82 -5.96 31.52
C ASN A 482 4.25 -7.35 31.88
N VAL A 483 4.93 -8.42 31.48
CA VAL A 483 4.47 -9.79 31.71
C VAL A 483 4.68 -10.20 33.17
N THR A 484 3.63 -10.73 33.79
CA THR A 484 3.66 -11.19 35.20
C THR A 484 3.59 -12.71 35.34
N ARG A 485 3.19 -13.42 34.27
CA ARG A 485 2.99 -14.88 34.26
C ARG A 485 3.56 -15.52 33.00
N MET A 486 4.60 -16.35 33.17
CA MET A 486 5.28 -17.10 32.09
C MET A 486 5.33 -18.62 32.33
N ASN A 487 4.66 -19.11 33.37
CA ASN A 487 4.66 -20.53 33.70
C ASN A 487 4.22 -21.40 32.49
N SER A 488 4.94 -22.49 32.28
CA SER A 488 4.72 -23.45 31.19
C SER A 488 4.76 -22.88 29.76
N MET A 489 5.34 -21.69 29.54
CA MET A 489 5.30 -21.00 28.24
C MET A 489 5.79 -21.86 27.07
N PHE A 490 6.86 -22.63 27.25
CA PHE A 490 7.46 -23.52 26.25
C PHE A 490 7.43 -25.00 26.65
N ARG A 491 6.54 -25.38 27.59
CA ARG A 491 6.42 -26.76 28.05
C ARG A 491 6.20 -27.72 26.88
N GLY A 492 7.14 -28.61 26.59
CA GLY A 492 7.06 -29.57 25.50
C GLY A 492 7.18 -28.98 24.09
N ALA A 493 7.61 -27.72 23.94
CA ALA A 493 7.98 -27.09 22.67
C ALA A 493 9.33 -27.65 22.20
N LYS A 494 9.31 -28.87 21.65
CA LYS A 494 10.50 -29.70 21.44
C LYS A 494 11.56 -29.07 20.54
N ALA A 495 11.15 -28.27 19.55
CA ALA A 495 12.04 -27.65 18.56
C ALA A 495 12.54 -26.25 18.97
N PHE A 496 11.95 -25.63 19.98
CA PHE A 496 12.23 -24.22 20.30
C PHE A 496 13.66 -24.03 20.82
N ASN A 497 14.42 -23.16 20.15
CA ASN A 497 15.80 -22.81 20.48
C ASN A 497 16.17 -21.41 19.96
N GLN A 498 15.33 -20.41 20.24
CA GLN A 498 15.52 -19.02 19.78
C GLN A 498 16.00 -18.11 20.91
N PRO A 499 16.84 -17.10 20.62
CA PRO A 499 17.40 -16.21 21.65
C PRO A 499 16.28 -15.38 22.29
N ILE A 500 16.20 -15.46 23.62
CA ILE A 500 15.22 -14.76 24.46
C ILE A 500 15.88 -14.14 25.72
N GLY A 501 17.20 -13.99 25.69
CA GLY A 501 17.97 -13.44 26.81
C GLY A 501 17.65 -11.98 27.12
N GLU A 502 17.15 -11.22 26.14
CA GLU A 502 16.79 -9.80 26.26
C GLU A 502 15.38 -9.55 26.81
N TRP A 503 14.64 -10.62 27.17
CA TRP A 503 13.31 -10.49 27.74
C TRP A 503 13.35 -9.86 29.13
N GLY A 504 12.49 -8.87 29.37
CA GLY A 504 12.25 -8.31 30.69
C GLY A 504 11.45 -9.26 31.56
N THR A 505 12.06 -9.84 32.60
CA THR A 505 11.43 -10.81 33.53
C THR A 505 11.20 -10.27 34.93
N SER A 506 11.57 -9.02 35.22
CA SER A 506 11.57 -8.41 36.56
C SER A 506 10.21 -8.33 37.27
N LYS A 507 9.10 -8.61 36.58
CA LYS A 507 7.75 -8.66 37.16
C LYS A 507 7.16 -10.08 37.27
N VAL A 508 7.92 -11.11 36.89
CA VAL A 508 7.43 -12.50 36.83
C VAL A 508 7.54 -13.14 38.21
N GLU A 509 6.43 -13.64 38.73
CA GLU A 509 6.41 -14.35 40.02
C GLU A 509 6.40 -15.89 39.88
N ASN A 510 6.07 -16.43 38.70
CA ASN A 510 5.94 -17.87 38.48
C ASN A 510 6.54 -18.32 37.13
N MET A 511 7.57 -19.16 37.21
CA MET A 511 8.29 -19.77 36.08
C MET A 511 8.14 -21.30 36.03
N ARG A 512 7.19 -21.86 36.78
CA ARG A 512 6.94 -23.31 36.85
C ARG A 512 6.83 -23.92 35.46
N ALA A 513 7.60 -24.98 35.23
CA ALA A 513 7.59 -25.80 34.02
C ALA A 513 7.82 -25.02 32.72
N MET A 514 8.43 -23.82 32.76
CA MET A 514 8.55 -22.94 31.59
C MET A 514 9.19 -23.64 30.37
N PHE A 515 10.24 -24.44 30.59
CA PHE A 515 10.95 -25.21 29.57
C PHE A 515 10.86 -26.73 29.79
N GLU A 516 9.91 -27.22 30.60
CA GLU A 516 9.76 -28.66 30.85
C GLU A 516 9.58 -29.41 29.52
N GLY A 517 10.51 -30.29 29.16
CA GLY A 517 10.49 -31.07 27.92
C GLY A 517 10.81 -30.27 26.64
N ALA A 518 11.29 -29.03 26.74
CA ALA A 518 11.81 -28.24 25.62
C ALA A 518 13.19 -28.77 25.20
N LYS A 519 13.20 -29.91 24.51
CA LYS A 519 14.41 -30.73 24.30
C LYS A 519 15.55 -30.02 23.58
N ALA A 520 15.26 -29.09 22.66
CA ALA A 520 16.27 -28.38 21.88
C ALA A 520 16.76 -27.07 22.54
N PHE A 521 16.08 -26.57 23.58
CA PHE A 521 16.36 -25.26 24.15
C PHE A 521 17.76 -25.23 24.80
N ASN A 522 18.61 -24.33 24.32
CA ASN A 522 19.97 -24.13 24.83
C ASN A 522 20.43 -22.68 24.58
N GLN A 523 19.60 -21.70 24.95
CA GLN A 523 19.87 -20.27 24.74
C GLN A 523 20.23 -19.57 26.04
N ASN A 524 21.09 -18.55 25.95
CA ASN A 524 21.55 -17.81 27.12
C ASN A 524 20.42 -16.97 27.71
N ILE A 525 20.20 -17.13 29.02
CA ILE A 525 19.18 -16.46 29.84
C ILE A 525 19.76 -15.98 31.18
N ASP A 526 21.09 -15.86 31.27
CA ASP A 526 21.78 -15.40 32.48
C ASP A 526 21.38 -13.97 32.87
N ASN A 527 21.00 -13.15 31.88
CA ASN A 527 20.57 -11.75 32.05
C ASN A 527 19.16 -11.58 32.64
N TRP A 528 18.41 -12.67 32.86
CA TRP A 528 17.06 -12.56 33.39
C TRP A 528 17.05 -12.12 34.86
N ASP A 529 16.23 -11.11 35.16
CA ASP A 529 15.91 -10.72 36.52
C ASP A 529 14.85 -11.68 37.09
N VAL A 530 15.27 -12.50 38.06
CA VAL A 530 14.42 -13.49 38.73
C VAL A 530 14.13 -13.14 40.20
N TRP A 531 14.38 -11.89 40.61
CA TRP A 531 14.29 -11.46 42.01
C TRP A 531 12.94 -11.77 42.66
N PHE A 532 11.83 -11.56 41.92
CA PHE A 532 10.46 -11.74 42.41
C PHE A 532 9.87 -13.13 42.14
N VAL A 533 10.63 -14.05 41.52
CA VAL A 533 10.15 -15.39 41.22
C VAL A 533 9.99 -16.18 42.52
N LYS A 534 8.82 -16.83 42.69
CA LYS A 534 8.51 -17.66 43.86
C LYS A 534 8.52 -19.16 43.57
N ASP A 535 8.18 -19.54 42.34
CA ASP A 535 7.97 -20.94 41.93
C ASP A 535 8.75 -21.26 40.65
N MET A 536 9.77 -22.12 40.78
CA MET A 536 10.64 -22.62 39.69
C MET A 536 10.49 -24.14 39.48
N ARG A 537 9.43 -24.76 40.02
CA ARG A 537 9.22 -26.20 39.89
C ARG A 537 9.31 -26.66 38.45
N SER A 538 10.07 -27.71 38.21
CA SER A 538 10.20 -28.35 36.90
C SER A 538 10.63 -27.42 35.76
N MET A 539 11.20 -26.24 36.04
CA MET A 539 11.47 -25.21 35.02
C MET A 539 12.23 -25.76 33.81
N PHE A 540 13.23 -26.62 34.03
CA PHE A 540 14.05 -27.28 32.99
C PHE A 540 13.91 -28.81 33.02
N ALA A 541 12.87 -29.36 33.64
CA ALA A 541 12.68 -30.79 33.71
C ALA A 541 12.64 -31.41 32.31
N SER A 542 13.50 -32.39 32.02
CA SER A 542 13.66 -33.03 30.71
C SER A 542 14.03 -32.08 29.55
N ALA A 543 14.53 -30.87 29.83
CA ALA A 543 15.17 -29.98 28.85
C ALA A 543 16.57 -30.52 28.51
N SER A 544 16.62 -31.58 27.70
CA SER A 544 17.81 -32.43 27.56
C SER A 544 19.07 -31.74 27.03
N SER A 545 18.94 -30.61 26.34
CA SER A 545 20.08 -29.89 25.72
C SER A 545 20.51 -28.65 26.50
N PHE A 546 19.75 -28.21 27.51
CA PHE A 546 20.03 -26.96 28.20
C PHE A 546 21.30 -27.06 29.04
N ASN A 547 22.29 -26.21 28.74
CA ASN A 547 23.55 -26.10 29.46
C ASN A 547 24.16 -24.70 29.33
N GLN A 548 23.33 -23.65 29.38
CA GLN A 548 23.80 -22.26 29.36
C GLN A 548 23.95 -21.73 30.78
N PRO A 549 24.93 -20.84 31.03
CA PRO A 549 25.12 -20.22 32.34
C PRO A 549 23.83 -19.57 32.85
N ILE A 550 23.60 -19.74 34.14
CA ILE A 550 22.55 -19.07 34.93
C ILE A 550 23.12 -18.58 36.27
N THR A 551 24.45 -18.39 36.31
CA THR A 551 25.22 -17.99 37.49
C THR A 551 24.84 -16.60 38.02
N GLY A 552 24.32 -15.73 37.16
CA GLY A 552 23.95 -14.34 37.48
C GLY A 552 22.62 -14.18 38.20
N TRP A 553 21.85 -15.26 38.41
CA TRP A 553 20.53 -15.19 39.02
C TRP A 553 20.60 -14.93 40.53
N ALA A 554 19.87 -13.90 40.98
CA ALA A 554 19.57 -13.65 42.39
C ALA A 554 18.07 -13.90 42.61
N ALA A 555 17.72 -14.94 43.38
CA ALA A 555 16.36 -15.44 43.49
C ALA A 555 15.91 -15.58 44.97
N PRO A 556 16.03 -14.52 45.80
CA PRO A 556 15.85 -14.62 47.25
C PRO A 556 14.44 -15.05 47.65
N MET A 557 13.44 -14.80 46.80
CA MET A 557 12.02 -15.09 47.06
C MET A 557 11.56 -16.48 46.58
N VAL A 558 12.42 -17.30 45.98
CA VAL A 558 12.04 -18.63 45.50
C VAL A 558 11.81 -19.56 46.69
N THR A 559 10.62 -20.15 46.76
CA THR A 559 10.27 -21.13 47.80
C THR A 559 10.34 -22.57 47.33
N ASP A 560 10.23 -22.82 46.02
CA ASP A 560 10.11 -24.18 45.48
C ASP A 560 10.87 -24.35 44.14
N MET A 561 11.92 -25.17 44.17
CA MET A 561 12.72 -25.62 43.01
C MET A 561 12.56 -27.13 42.75
N SER A 562 11.50 -27.75 43.26
CA SER A 562 11.29 -29.19 43.11
C SER A 562 11.31 -29.58 41.63
N TYR A 563 12.08 -30.60 41.31
CA TYR A 563 12.24 -31.17 39.97
C TYR A 563 12.82 -30.19 38.92
N MET A 564 13.42 -29.06 39.32
CA MET A 564 13.85 -28.00 38.40
C MET A 564 14.69 -28.52 37.22
N PHE A 565 15.65 -29.42 37.47
CA PHE A 565 16.53 -30.06 36.48
C PHE A 565 16.29 -31.58 36.37
N TYR A 566 15.11 -32.05 36.74
CA TYR A 566 14.73 -33.47 36.66
C TYR A 566 14.96 -34.02 35.25
N HIS A 567 15.84 -35.01 35.08
CA HIS A 567 16.26 -35.53 33.76
C HIS A 567 16.80 -34.49 32.76
N ALA A 568 17.32 -33.35 33.20
CA ALA A 568 18.06 -32.40 32.36
C ALA A 568 19.47 -32.94 32.04
N LYS A 569 19.56 -33.83 31.05
CA LYS A 569 20.74 -34.68 30.82
C LYS A 569 22.07 -33.96 30.58
N SER A 570 22.04 -32.75 30.00
CA SER A 570 23.25 -31.99 29.65
C SER A 570 23.58 -30.86 30.63
N PHE A 571 22.69 -30.56 31.58
CA PHE A 571 22.88 -29.43 32.47
C PHE A 571 24.04 -29.70 33.43
N ASN A 572 25.06 -28.84 33.39
CA ASN A 572 26.22 -28.89 34.27
C ASN A 572 26.81 -27.49 34.50
N GLN A 573 25.95 -26.54 34.90
CA GLN A 573 26.38 -25.18 35.23
C GLN A 573 26.38 -24.98 36.74
N ASP A 574 27.37 -24.24 37.22
CA ASP A 574 27.50 -23.88 38.63
C ASP A 574 26.36 -22.94 39.04
N ILE A 575 25.71 -23.27 40.16
CA ILE A 575 24.65 -22.45 40.78
C ILE A 575 24.94 -22.17 42.25
N SER A 576 26.15 -22.48 42.74
CA SER A 576 26.56 -22.27 44.13
C SER A 576 26.45 -20.79 44.57
N THR A 577 26.51 -19.86 43.62
CA THR A 577 26.42 -18.42 43.86
C THR A 577 25.00 -17.89 44.02
N TRP A 578 23.96 -18.73 43.87
CA TRP A 578 22.58 -18.29 43.94
C TRP A 578 22.18 -17.83 45.34
N MET A 579 21.49 -16.70 45.42
CA MET A 579 20.85 -16.21 46.63
C MET A 579 19.43 -16.77 46.75
N VAL A 580 19.19 -17.70 47.69
CA VAL A 580 17.94 -18.49 47.78
C VAL A 580 17.35 -18.52 49.20
N GLU A 581 17.09 -17.34 49.76
CA GLU A 581 16.76 -17.16 51.19
C GLU A 581 15.44 -17.82 51.65
N ASP A 582 14.41 -17.81 50.79
CA ASP A 582 13.07 -18.34 51.10
C ASP A 582 12.86 -19.81 50.70
N LEU A 583 13.91 -20.53 50.30
CA LEU A 583 13.80 -21.87 49.72
C LEU A 583 13.34 -22.93 50.73
N GLU A 584 12.26 -23.65 50.39
CA GLU A 584 11.64 -24.67 51.26
C GLU A 584 11.73 -26.08 50.67
N SER A 585 11.75 -26.21 49.33
CA SER A 585 11.75 -27.51 48.64
C SER A 585 12.70 -27.57 47.44
N VAL A 586 13.53 -28.60 47.41
CA VAL A 586 14.43 -29.01 46.31
C VAL A 586 14.22 -30.48 45.92
N GLU A 587 13.04 -31.03 46.23
CA GLU A 587 12.68 -32.41 45.93
C GLU A 587 12.99 -32.77 44.48
N GLY A 588 13.81 -33.80 44.26
CA GLY A 588 14.15 -34.29 42.93
C GLY A 588 14.83 -33.28 42.00
N MET A 589 15.40 -32.18 42.52
CA MET A 589 15.93 -31.07 41.72
C MET A 589 16.87 -31.54 40.60
N PHE A 590 17.81 -32.43 40.91
CA PHE A 590 18.80 -33.00 39.99
C PHE A 590 18.59 -34.50 39.73
N GLN A 591 17.43 -35.05 40.07
CA GLN A 591 17.17 -36.46 39.87
C GLN A 591 17.27 -36.84 38.39
N GLY A 592 18.20 -37.75 38.08
CA GLY A 592 18.51 -38.19 36.72
C GLY A 592 19.17 -37.14 35.81
N ALA A 593 19.71 -36.05 36.35
CA ALA A 593 20.56 -35.09 35.64
C ALA A 593 21.96 -35.69 35.41
N SER A 594 22.10 -36.50 34.35
CA SER A 594 23.25 -37.40 34.17
C SER A 594 24.63 -36.74 34.01
N ALA A 595 24.68 -35.43 33.72
CA ALA A 595 25.92 -34.68 33.58
C ALA A 595 26.29 -33.83 34.81
N PHE A 596 25.40 -33.72 35.80
CA PHE A 596 25.54 -32.73 36.87
C PHE A 596 26.50 -33.19 37.97
N ASP A 597 27.66 -32.54 38.06
CA ASP A 597 28.77 -32.87 38.98
C ASP A 597 29.32 -31.66 39.75
N GLN A 598 28.60 -30.53 39.75
CA GLN A 598 29.04 -29.28 40.41
C GLN A 598 29.07 -29.38 41.93
N ASP A 599 29.97 -28.63 42.55
CA ASP A 599 30.05 -28.46 43.99
C ASP A 599 29.04 -27.41 44.48
N LEU A 600 28.10 -27.82 45.34
CA LEU A 600 27.06 -26.96 45.90
C LEU A 600 27.21 -26.79 47.42
N SER A 601 28.36 -27.12 48.00
CA SER A 601 28.58 -26.97 49.45
C SER A 601 28.41 -25.53 49.94
N ASP A 602 28.67 -24.57 49.06
CA ASP A 602 28.66 -23.13 49.34
C ASP A 602 27.32 -22.45 49.00
N LEU A 603 26.30 -23.20 48.56
CA LEU A 603 24.98 -22.67 48.24
C LEU A 603 24.37 -21.97 49.46
N ALA A 604 24.28 -20.64 49.40
CA ALA A 604 23.92 -19.81 50.53
C ALA A 604 22.46 -20.01 50.96
N ILE A 605 22.28 -20.35 52.24
CA ILE A 605 21.00 -20.43 52.97
C ILE A 605 20.12 -21.61 52.54
N VAL A 606 20.26 -22.74 53.25
CA VAL A 606 19.41 -23.94 53.15
C VAL A 606 18.74 -24.31 54.49
N ASP A 607 18.75 -23.39 55.46
CA ASP A 607 18.19 -23.59 56.81
C ASP A 607 16.68 -23.89 56.82
N ARG A 608 15.96 -23.48 55.76
CA ARG A 608 14.50 -23.64 55.62
C ARG A 608 14.09 -24.82 54.75
N VAL A 609 15.04 -25.48 54.10
CA VAL A 609 14.74 -26.59 53.19
C VAL A 609 14.33 -27.80 54.00
N THR A 610 13.04 -28.14 53.94
CA THR A 610 12.48 -29.31 54.65
C THR A 610 12.18 -30.49 53.74
N ASN A 611 12.16 -30.26 52.41
CA ASN A 611 11.91 -31.29 51.42
C ASN A 611 13.03 -31.36 50.39
N TYR A 612 13.96 -32.30 50.60
CA TYR A 612 15.09 -32.60 49.71
C TYR A 612 15.10 -34.07 49.25
N ARG A 613 13.94 -34.74 49.29
CA ARG A 613 13.82 -36.14 48.86
C ARG A 613 14.29 -36.28 47.41
N ASP A 614 15.11 -37.29 47.15
CA ASP A 614 15.68 -37.59 45.83
C ASP A 614 16.46 -36.43 45.18
N PHE A 615 16.97 -35.48 45.98
CA PHE A 615 17.63 -34.24 45.51
C PHE A 615 18.53 -34.43 44.28
N ALA A 616 19.41 -35.44 44.31
CA ALA A 616 20.35 -35.74 43.24
C ALA A 616 20.36 -37.24 42.83
N THR A 617 19.27 -37.98 43.08
CA THR A 617 19.23 -39.43 42.79
C THR A 617 19.50 -39.69 41.29
N GLY A 618 20.57 -40.42 40.97
CA GLY A 618 20.93 -40.77 39.59
C GLY A 618 21.71 -39.69 38.81
N SER A 619 22.26 -38.68 39.48
CA SER A 619 23.31 -37.79 38.93
C SER A 619 24.68 -38.10 39.54
N PRO A 620 25.80 -37.63 38.94
CA PRO A 620 27.12 -37.66 39.58
C PRO A 620 27.16 -36.99 40.96
N LEU A 621 26.51 -35.83 41.16
CA LEU A 621 26.39 -35.19 42.48
C LEU A 621 25.77 -36.11 43.54
N GLY A 622 24.83 -36.99 43.16
CA GLY A 622 24.24 -37.96 44.08
C GLY A 622 25.22 -39.02 44.61
N GLN A 623 26.42 -39.13 44.02
CA GLN A 623 27.47 -40.06 44.43
C GLN A 623 28.49 -39.42 45.39
N ASP A 624 28.55 -38.08 45.45
CA ASP A 624 29.48 -37.34 46.31
C ASP A 624 28.73 -36.38 47.25
N LEU A 625 28.51 -36.84 48.48
CA LEU A 625 27.81 -36.07 49.51
C LEU A 625 28.62 -34.87 50.04
N HIS A 626 29.92 -34.78 49.76
CA HIS A 626 30.72 -33.63 50.19
C HIS A 626 30.38 -32.35 49.41
N HIS A 627 29.86 -32.51 48.20
CA HIS A 627 29.42 -31.42 47.33
C HIS A 627 27.96 -31.02 47.56
N TRP A 628 27.29 -31.60 48.56
CA TRP A 628 25.90 -31.26 48.88
C TRP A 628 25.81 -30.00 49.75
N PRO A 629 24.74 -29.19 49.58
CA PRO A 629 24.40 -28.16 50.56
C PRO A 629 24.12 -28.78 51.93
N GLN A 630 24.39 -28.04 53.00
CA GLN A 630 24.08 -28.47 54.38
C GLN A 630 22.59 -28.28 54.71
N PHE A 631 21.75 -29.21 54.27
CA PHE A 631 20.32 -29.23 54.65
C PHE A 631 20.15 -29.49 56.17
N GLN A 632 19.20 -28.81 56.82
CA GLN A 632 18.88 -29.00 58.25
C GLN A 632 18.01 -30.22 58.55
#